data_AF-A0A848LK25-F1
#
_entry.id   AF-A0A848LK25-F1
#
_cell.length_a   1.000
_cell.length_b   1.000
_cell.length_c   1.000
_cell.angle_alpha   90.00
_cell.angle_beta   90.00
_cell.angle_gamma   90.00
#
_symmetry.space_group_name_H-M   'P 1'
#
loop_
_entity.id
_entity.type
_entity.pdbx_description
1 polymer ?
#
loop_
_entity_poly.entity_id
_entity_poly.type
_entity_poly.pdbx_seq_one_letter_code
_entity_poly.pdbx_strand_id
1 'polypeptide(L)'
;YYTGQRRVCAEMCRRDRYEKGYRVFLEVGPKPTLVGMGKRYLGQAQWVGSLRQGSSDWEQMLSSLARLYVRGVEVDWAGFDKDCAWRRTSLPTYPFQRERYWVDSLIPNTDVLVTFYRTIVQLAEVNTAVQFPSLRFATLREPVPGFSWIAMYRPEADPSKEAIYRKFYDLALQSNREMARTIYRGLDFSSFSRVLDIGCGHAADLIDLGQAHPHLELHGCNISPDQIEAGRQRIRGLGLDGRISLHYQDSSRDPFPSTYDLVIAFQVIHHIRNKADLFANISRSLRNGGFLVMAETLSNMASPIEHPESTTLFVPQGEWADLLARNHLRIVEAVEASQEIANFLHDPDFEQNFARVTRDLDEVTQKHLHGIHMLGELLKRRLAAYLLFTVTKDESLDVDTIRRINLERLSARVSYETTYSAVEKGPYALPLVPGAASLSGVSETTSTFSNVLRSAEPGQRGQLLDSYLRELVANLLKMPVARVDAEQPLNTLGMDSLLSLELKHKIHAETGVSMPLDELLQGASISHLSHQLAERLDGDGKAVVAENPDWEEGEL
;
A
#
# COMPACT_ATOMS: atom_id res chain seq x y z
N TYR A 1 -0.36 62.56 27.79
CA TYR A 1 0.58 62.19 26.71
C TYR A 1 1.93 61.86 27.34
N TYR A 2 2.43 60.62 27.13
CA TYR A 2 3.71 60.05 27.64
C TYR A 2 3.92 60.13 29.17
N THR A 3 3.78 59.06 29.97
CA THR A 3 4.91 58.14 30.28
C THR A 3 4.48 56.91 31.13
N GLY A 4 3.19 56.54 31.16
CA GLY A 4 2.67 55.48 32.07
C GLY A 4 2.84 54.02 31.60
N GLN A 5 2.72 53.74 30.30
CA GLN A 5 2.72 52.34 29.80
C GLN A 5 4.11 51.69 29.75
N ARG A 6 5.19 52.44 29.46
CA ARG A 6 6.54 51.85 29.37
C ARG A 6 7.08 51.33 30.70
N ARG A 7 6.69 51.92 31.83
CA ARG A 7 7.20 51.54 33.16
C ARG A 7 6.57 50.23 33.66
N VAL A 8 5.27 50.03 33.40
CA VAL A 8 4.57 48.76 33.69
C VAL A 8 5.08 47.62 32.79
N CYS A 9 5.37 47.90 31.51
CA CYS A 9 5.97 46.92 30.60
C CYS A 9 7.38 46.46 31.02
N ALA A 10 8.21 47.37 31.54
CA ALA A 10 9.57 47.03 31.98
C ALA A 10 9.58 46.14 33.24
N GLU A 11 8.53 46.18 34.07
CA GLU A 11 8.40 45.31 35.23
C GLU A 11 7.82 43.93 34.90
N MET A 12 6.90 43.83 33.94
CA MET A 12 6.32 42.55 33.50
C MET A 12 7.21 41.77 32.53
N CYS A 13 7.99 42.44 31.67
CA CYS A 13 8.96 41.83 30.74
C CYS A 13 10.36 41.63 31.33
N ARG A 14 10.51 41.45 32.65
CA ARG A 14 11.84 41.14 33.20
C ARG A 14 12.28 39.75 32.76
N ARG A 15 13.49 39.68 32.18
CA ARG A 15 14.26 38.45 31.93
C ARG A 15 14.27 37.51 33.15
N ASP A 16 14.22 38.08 34.35
CA ASP A 16 14.08 37.40 35.65
C ASP A 16 12.93 36.37 35.71
N ARG A 17 11.74 36.62 35.12
CA ARG A 17 10.65 35.62 35.09
C ARG A 17 10.99 34.44 34.16
N TYR A 18 11.61 34.72 33.02
CA TYR A 18 12.10 33.67 32.14
C TYR A 18 13.23 32.88 32.78
N GLU A 19 14.15 33.55 33.47
CA GLU A 19 15.22 32.91 34.25
C GLU A 19 14.65 32.06 35.41
N LYS A 20 13.51 32.47 35.98
CA LYS A 20 12.73 31.69 36.97
C LYS A 20 11.87 30.57 36.39
N GLY A 21 11.98 30.28 35.09
CA GLY A 21 11.33 29.12 34.46
C GLY A 21 9.98 29.39 33.79
N TYR A 22 9.44 30.61 33.85
CA TYR A 22 8.21 30.93 33.13
C TYR A 22 8.48 30.97 31.61
N ARG A 23 7.62 30.31 30.82
CA ARG A 23 7.79 30.17 29.35
C ARG A 23 6.60 30.68 28.53
N VAL A 24 5.46 30.93 29.16
CA VAL A 24 4.21 31.34 28.52
C VAL A 24 3.69 32.63 29.17
N PHE A 25 3.33 33.61 28.35
CA PHE A 25 2.82 34.91 28.76
C PHE A 25 1.49 35.17 28.04
N LEU A 26 0.42 35.36 28.82
CA LEU A 26 -0.91 35.70 28.32
C LEU A 26 -1.21 37.17 28.60
N GLU A 27 -1.51 37.93 27.55
CA GLU A 27 -2.05 39.28 27.66
C GLU A 27 -3.58 39.22 27.63
N VAL A 28 -4.20 39.78 28.66
CA VAL A 28 -5.66 39.84 28.77
C VAL A 28 -6.16 41.20 28.30
N GLY A 29 -6.91 41.21 27.20
CA GLY A 29 -7.57 42.42 26.70
C GLY A 29 -7.73 42.48 25.17
N PRO A 30 -8.56 43.41 24.67
CA PRO A 30 -8.96 43.49 23.26
C PRO A 30 -7.86 43.98 22.30
N LYS A 31 -6.75 44.49 22.83
CA LYS A 31 -5.63 45.08 22.08
C LYS A 31 -4.30 44.50 22.57
N PRO A 32 -3.83 43.38 22.00
CA PRO A 32 -2.68 42.63 22.50
C PRO A 32 -1.35 43.32 22.13
N THR A 33 -1.07 44.45 22.78
CA THR A 33 0.09 45.30 22.52
C THR A 33 1.36 44.69 23.13
N LEU A 34 1.22 44.07 24.31
CA LEU A 34 2.32 43.40 25.02
C LEU A 34 2.79 42.13 24.30
N VAL A 35 1.92 41.43 23.57
CA VAL A 35 2.30 40.27 22.76
C VAL A 35 3.37 40.65 21.73
N GLY A 36 3.15 41.74 20.98
CA GLY A 36 4.09 42.22 19.97
C GLY A 36 5.41 42.71 20.59
N MET A 37 5.34 43.40 21.73
CA MET A 37 6.54 43.89 22.43
C MET A 37 7.33 42.76 23.09
N GLY A 38 6.64 41.81 23.71
CA GLY A 38 7.21 40.64 24.37
C GLY A 38 7.96 39.75 23.38
N LYS A 39 7.40 39.50 22.20
CA LYS A 39 8.09 38.76 21.12
C LYS A 39 9.40 39.43 20.70
N ARG A 40 9.45 40.78 20.65
CA ARG A 40 10.67 41.52 20.28
C ARG A 40 11.74 41.48 21.37
N TYR A 41 11.35 41.43 22.64
CA TYR A 41 12.28 41.46 23.77
C TYR A 41 12.72 40.06 24.22
N LEU A 42 11.83 39.08 24.14
CA LEU A 42 12.02 37.69 24.56
C LEU A 42 11.28 36.74 23.59
N GLY A 43 11.83 36.60 22.38
CA GLY A 43 11.21 35.82 21.29
C GLY A 43 11.19 34.31 21.52
N GLN A 44 11.93 33.80 22.50
CA GLN A 44 11.94 32.37 22.86
C GLN A 44 10.73 31.97 23.72
N ALA A 45 10.03 32.93 24.33
CA ALA A 45 8.82 32.67 25.12
C ALA A 45 7.56 32.75 24.24
N GLN A 46 6.53 32.02 24.64
CA GLN A 46 5.23 32.08 23.97
C GLN A 46 4.44 33.28 24.47
N TRP A 47 3.96 34.11 23.54
CA TRP A 47 3.15 35.29 23.83
C TRP A 47 1.77 35.16 23.16
N VAL A 48 0.72 35.10 23.97
CA VAL A 48 -0.67 34.89 23.54
C VAL A 48 -1.51 36.08 24.00
N GLY A 49 -2.44 36.55 23.16
CA GLY A 49 -3.40 37.60 23.51
C GLY A 49 -4.80 37.01 23.58
N SER A 50 -5.55 37.29 24.66
CA SER A 50 -6.86 36.68 24.90
C SER A 50 -7.93 37.13 23.90
N LEU A 51 -7.83 38.36 23.39
CA LEU A 51 -8.77 38.98 22.46
C LEU A 51 -8.02 39.81 21.42
N ARG A 52 -8.66 40.05 20.26
CA ARG A 52 -8.13 40.87 19.18
C ARG A 52 -9.27 41.59 18.48
N GLN A 53 -9.19 42.92 18.48
CA GLN A 53 -10.16 43.75 17.76
C GLN A 53 -10.24 43.35 16.26
N GLY A 54 -11.45 43.11 15.77
CA GLY A 54 -11.72 42.69 14.39
C GLY A 54 -11.83 41.18 14.17
N SER A 55 -11.71 40.36 15.22
CA SER A 55 -11.93 38.91 15.20
C SER A 55 -13.13 38.53 16.06
N SER A 56 -13.73 37.36 15.81
CA SER A 56 -14.75 36.80 16.71
C SER A 56 -14.13 36.53 18.09
N ASP A 57 -14.76 37.05 19.15
CA ASP A 57 -14.25 36.90 20.53
C ASP A 57 -14.08 35.43 20.90
N TRP A 58 -15.05 34.59 20.52
CA TRP A 58 -15.04 33.16 20.86
C TRP A 58 -13.96 32.40 20.10
N GLU A 59 -13.83 32.67 18.80
CA GLU A 59 -12.80 32.07 17.96
C GLU A 59 -11.39 32.44 18.45
N GLN A 60 -11.17 33.71 18.79
CA GLN A 60 -9.90 34.20 19.31
C GLN A 60 -9.59 33.61 20.69
N MET A 61 -10.58 33.49 21.58
CA MET A 61 -10.41 32.88 22.90
C MET A 61 -10.10 31.39 22.79
N LEU A 62 -10.83 30.65 21.95
CA LEU A 62 -10.58 29.21 21.72
C LEU A 62 -9.22 28.96 21.07
N SER A 63 -8.84 29.77 20.08
CA SER A 63 -7.51 29.70 19.47
C SER A 63 -6.40 29.99 20.47
N SER A 64 -6.63 30.94 21.38
CA SER A 64 -5.69 31.26 22.47
C SER A 64 -5.59 30.14 23.48
N LEU A 65 -6.72 29.55 23.87
CA LEU A 65 -6.80 28.39 24.77
C LEU A 65 -6.06 27.18 24.17
N ALA A 66 -6.28 26.89 22.89
CA ALA A 66 -5.58 25.83 22.17
C ALA A 66 -4.05 26.03 22.19
N ARG A 67 -3.58 27.27 21.95
CA ARG A 67 -2.15 27.60 22.01
C ARG A 67 -1.54 27.44 23.41
N LEU A 68 -2.31 27.70 24.47
CA LEU A 68 -1.88 27.46 25.84
C LEU A 68 -1.83 25.96 26.14
N TYR A 69 -2.87 25.23 25.76
CA TYR A 69 -2.99 23.78 25.97
C TYR A 69 -1.86 22.99 25.28
N VAL A 70 -1.55 23.29 24.01
CA VAL A 70 -0.44 22.66 23.27
C VAL A 70 0.92 22.92 23.93
N ARG A 71 1.05 24.00 24.72
CA ARG A 71 2.26 24.31 25.48
C ARG A 71 2.29 23.69 26.87
N GLY A 72 1.33 22.82 27.18
CA GLY A 72 1.25 22.09 28.45
C GLY A 72 0.65 22.90 29.60
N VAL A 73 -0.06 24.00 29.31
CA VAL A 73 -0.83 24.69 30.35
C VAL A 73 -2.04 23.84 30.72
N GLU A 74 -2.19 23.53 32.00
CA GLU A 74 -3.37 22.83 32.51
C GLU A 74 -4.62 23.69 32.29
N VAL A 75 -5.64 23.08 31.69
CA VAL A 75 -6.94 23.71 31.44
C VAL A 75 -7.99 23.02 32.30
N ASP A 76 -8.75 23.81 33.06
CA ASP A 76 -9.93 23.33 33.77
C ASP A 76 -11.10 23.18 32.78
N TRP A 77 -11.16 22.01 32.14
CA TRP A 77 -12.23 21.66 31.20
C TRP A 77 -13.60 21.56 31.89
N ALA A 78 -13.63 21.13 33.16
CA ALA A 78 -14.88 21.04 33.91
C ALA A 78 -15.47 22.44 34.19
N GLY A 79 -14.61 23.42 34.47
CA GLY A 79 -14.99 24.83 34.57
C GLY A 79 -15.38 25.43 33.22
N PHE A 80 -14.64 25.12 32.16
CA PHE A 80 -14.92 25.59 30.80
C PHE A 80 -16.30 25.14 30.29
N ASP A 81 -16.66 23.88 30.52
CA ASP A 81 -17.91 23.28 30.03
C ASP A 81 -19.14 23.54 30.92
N LYS A 82 -18.95 24.16 32.09
CA LYS A 82 -19.97 24.26 33.15
C LYS A 82 -21.30 24.88 32.68
N ASP A 83 -21.23 25.88 31.82
CA ASP A 83 -22.39 26.67 31.37
C ASP A 83 -22.89 26.27 29.97
N CYS A 84 -22.30 25.23 29.35
CA CYS A 84 -22.66 24.76 28.01
C CYS A 84 -23.38 23.40 28.05
N ALA A 85 -24.61 23.34 27.53
CA ALA A 85 -25.35 22.10 27.34
C ALA A 85 -24.89 21.36 26.07
N TRP A 86 -23.77 20.64 26.14
CA TRP A 86 -23.25 19.85 25.03
C TRP A 86 -24.07 18.56 24.81
N ARG A 87 -24.44 18.27 23.56
CA ARG A 87 -25.01 16.96 23.19
C ARG A 87 -23.88 15.93 23.12
N ARG A 88 -23.90 14.94 24.00
CA ARG A 88 -22.99 13.78 23.92
C ARG A 88 -23.34 12.95 22.69
N THR A 89 -22.41 12.86 21.74
CA THR A 89 -22.50 11.94 20.60
C THR A 89 -21.65 10.71 20.89
N SER A 90 -22.11 9.53 20.47
CA SER A 90 -21.27 8.33 20.54
C SER A 90 -20.14 8.49 19.53
N LEU A 91 -18.91 8.52 20.01
CA LEU A 91 -17.74 8.44 19.15
C LEU A 91 -17.54 6.96 18.75
N PRO A 92 -17.17 6.67 17.50
CA PRO A 92 -16.77 5.32 17.11
C PRO A 92 -15.65 4.82 18.04
N THR A 93 -15.68 3.55 18.40
CA THR A 93 -14.79 2.98 19.43
C THR A 93 -13.32 2.86 19.00
N TYR A 94 -13.01 3.08 17.72
CA TYR A 94 -11.69 2.85 17.13
C TYR A 94 -10.73 4.06 17.19
N PRO A 95 -11.13 5.32 16.94
CA PRO A 95 -10.19 6.47 16.96
C PRO A 95 -9.92 7.03 18.36
N PHE A 96 -10.69 6.62 19.38
CA PHE A 96 -10.54 7.08 20.78
C PHE A 96 -10.08 5.98 21.73
N GLN A 97 -9.74 4.81 21.18
CA GLN A 97 -8.92 3.83 21.89
C GLN A 97 -7.53 4.47 22.01
N ARG A 98 -7.24 5.03 23.19
CA ARG A 98 -5.97 5.72 23.46
C ARG A 98 -4.83 4.70 23.51
N GLU A 99 -4.33 4.32 22.35
CA GLU A 99 -3.03 3.67 22.22
C GLU A 99 -2.00 4.72 21.80
N ARG A 100 -0.84 4.73 22.49
CA ARG A 100 0.28 5.60 22.13
C ARG A 100 0.96 4.99 20.91
N TYR A 101 0.81 5.64 19.76
CA TYR A 101 1.67 5.41 18.61
C TYR A 101 2.74 6.50 18.58
N TRP A 102 3.91 6.19 19.12
CA TRP A 102 5.10 6.99 18.83
C TRP A 102 5.59 6.63 17.42
N VAL A 103 5.93 7.63 16.62
CA VAL A 103 6.81 7.42 15.46
C VAL A 103 8.21 7.25 16.01
N ASP A 104 8.50 6.06 16.52
CA ASP A 104 9.85 5.68 16.91
C ASP A 104 10.60 5.19 15.66
N SER A 105 11.56 6.04 15.26
CA SER A 105 12.73 5.72 14.44
C SER A 105 12.59 5.76 12.91
N LEU A 106 13.20 6.80 12.33
CA LEU A 106 13.64 6.92 10.93
C LEU A 106 14.91 6.09 10.63
N ILE A 107 15.06 4.92 11.27
CA ILE A 107 16.12 3.96 10.98
C ILE A 107 15.44 2.72 10.38
N PRO A 108 15.92 2.16 9.26
CA PRO A 108 15.29 1.01 8.64
C PRO A 108 15.21 -0.15 9.63
N ASN A 109 14.03 -0.73 9.78
CA ASN A 109 13.70 -1.84 10.65
C ASN A 109 14.28 -3.19 10.14
N THR A 110 15.49 -3.13 9.55
CA THR A 110 16.24 -4.26 8.98
C THR A 110 16.42 -5.37 10.00
N ASP A 111 16.63 -5.01 11.27
CA ASP A 111 16.79 -5.97 12.37
C ASP A 111 15.53 -6.81 12.61
N VAL A 112 14.34 -6.26 12.41
CA VAL A 112 13.06 -6.99 12.53
C VAL A 112 12.92 -8.02 11.41
N LEU A 113 13.18 -7.64 10.16
CA LEU A 113 13.13 -8.57 9.02
C LEU A 113 14.19 -9.67 9.13
N VAL A 114 15.42 -9.30 9.49
CA VAL A 114 16.51 -10.27 9.66
C VAL A 114 16.19 -11.23 10.81
N THR A 115 15.64 -10.75 11.92
CA THR A 115 15.21 -11.59 13.04
C THR A 115 14.09 -12.54 12.63
N PHE A 116 13.07 -12.04 11.92
CA PHE A 116 11.99 -12.87 11.38
C PHE A 116 12.54 -13.98 10.48
N TYR A 117 13.30 -13.64 9.43
CA TYR A 117 13.81 -14.66 8.50
C TYR A 117 14.75 -15.66 9.17
N ARG A 118 15.55 -15.24 10.16
CA ARG A 118 16.36 -16.16 10.95
C ARG A 118 15.51 -17.16 11.72
N THR A 119 14.44 -16.71 12.38
CA THR A 119 13.49 -17.58 13.10
C THR A 119 12.77 -18.54 12.14
N ILE A 120 12.38 -18.05 10.96
CA ILE A 120 11.75 -18.90 9.94
C ILE A 120 12.69 -19.99 9.42
N VAL A 121 13.97 -19.67 9.21
CA VAL A 121 14.99 -20.67 8.82
C VAL A 121 15.14 -21.73 9.90
N GLN A 122 15.18 -21.35 11.18
CA GLN A 122 15.26 -22.32 12.28
C GLN A 122 14.03 -23.23 12.33
N LEU A 123 12.82 -22.69 12.09
CA LEU A 123 11.61 -23.50 11.98
C LEU A 123 11.69 -24.50 10.82
N ALA A 124 12.24 -24.08 9.69
CA ALA A 124 12.43 -24.94 8.51
C ALA A 124 13.53 -26.00 8.69
N GLU A 125 14.63 -25.70 9.40
CA GLU A 125 15.78 -26.60 9.62
C GLU A 125 15.45 -27.76 10.57
N VAL A 126 14.59 -27.55 11.56
CA VAL A 126 14.13 -28.62 12.48
C VAL A 126 13.23 -29.64 11.77
N ASN A 127 12.77 -29.34 10.55
CA ASN A 127 11.93 -30.20 9.75
C ASN A 127 12.78 -31.13 8.85
N THR A 128 13.38 -32.16 9.44
CA THR A 128 14.31 -33.09 8.75
C THR A 128 13.66 -34.01 7.70
N ALA A 129 12.34 -33.97 7.53
CA ALA A 129 11.60 -34.89 6.66
C ALA A 129 11.47 -34.40 5.20
N VAL A 130 11.54 -33.09 4.95
CA VAL A 130 11.34 -32.52 3.60
C VAL A 130 12.25 -31.30 3.43
N GLN A 131 13.01 -31.27 2.33
CA GLN A 131 13.85 -30.13 1.95
C GLN A 131 12.93 -28.92 1.70
N PHE A 132 12.82 -28.00 2.67
CA PHE A 132 11.85 -26.89 2.66
C PHE A 132 12.01 -26.05 1.38
N PRO A 133 11.08 -26.13 0.42
CA PRO A 133 11.25 -25.43 -0.84
C PRO A 133 10.64 -24.05 -0.73
N SER A 134 11.49 -23.02 -0.77
CA SER A 134 11.15 -21.63 -1.11
C SER A 134 10.10 -20.93 -0.24
N LEU A 135 10.45 -19.78 0.35
CA LEU A 135 9.55 -18.87 1.08
C LEU A 135 8.46 -18.19 0.21
N ARG A 136 8.19 -18.71 -0.99
CA ARG A 136 7.29 -18.09 -1.96
C ARG A 136 5.86 -18.54 -1.72
N PHE A 137 4.93 -17.61 -1.88
CA PHE A 137 3.51 -17.96 -1.97
C PHE A 137 3.26 -18.80 -3.22
N ALA A 138 2.44 -19.84 -3.08
CA ALA A 138 2.06 -20.70 -4.18
C ALA A 138 0.78 -20.17 -4.87
N THR A 139 0.69 -20.36 -6.18
CA THR A 139 -0.49 -20.03 -6.97
C THR A 139 -1.46 -21.22 -7.02
N LEU A 140 -2.23 -21.43 -5.94
CA LEU A 140 -3.23 -22.51 -5.90
C LEU A 140 -4.50 -22.10 -6.66
N ARG A 141 -4.87 -22.83 -7.71
CA ARG A 141 -6.05 -22.49 -8.54
C ARG A 141 -7.37 -22.56 -7.78
N GLU A 142 -7.44 -23.46 -6.80
CA GLU A 142 -8.58 -23.63 -5.92
C GLU A 142 -8.12 -23.82 -4.46
N PRO A 143 -8.95 -23.49 -3.46
CA PRO A 143 -8.67 -23.82 -2.07
C PRO A 143 -8.53 -25.33 -1.89
N VAL A 144 -7.49 -25.76 -1.18
CA VAL A 144 -7.22 -27.17 -0.92
C VAL A 144 -7.80 -27.55 0.45
N PRO A 145 -8.74 -28.50 0.55
CA PRO A 145 -9.33 -28.88 1.83
C PRO A 145 -8.28 -29.36 2.84
N GLY A 146 -8.32 -28.80 4.05
CA GLY A 146 -7.39 -29.12 5.13
C GLY A 146 -5.97 -28.57 4.92
N PHE A 147 -5.74 -27.77 3.89
CA PHE A 147 -4.47 -27.09 3.69
C PHE A 147 -4.26 -25.99 4.74
N SER A 148 -3.05 -25.95 5.30
CA SER A 148 -2.62 -24.91 6.22
C SER A 148 -1.18 -24.53 5.87
N TRP A 149 -1.03 -23.35 5.28
CA TRP A 149 0.30 -22.82 4.93
C TRP A 149 1.17 -22.63 6.18
N ILE A 150 0.58 -22.23 7.31
CA ILE A 150 1.34 -21.99 8.54
C ILE A 150 1.77 -23.29 9.20
N ALA A 151 0.94 -24.34 9.16
CA ALA A 151 1.30 -25.65 9.68
C ALA A 151 2.49 -26.27 8.95
N MET A 152 2.78 -25.86 7.71
CA MET A 152 3.98 -26.27 6.99
C MET A 152 5.27 -25.78 7.65
N TYR A 153 5.28 -24.72 8.45
CA TYR A 153 6.49 -24.33 9.21
C TYR A 153 6.82 -25.30 10.34
N ARG A 154 5.81 -25.98 10.89
CA ARG A 154 5.96 -26.93 12.01
C ARG A 154 4.90 -28.02 11.88
N PRO A 155 5.08 -29.03 11.00
CA PRO A 155 4.10 -30.09 10.84
C PRO A 155 3.92 -30.87 12.14
N GLU A 156 2.71 -31.38 12.38
CA GLU A 156 2.44 -32.22 13.54
C GLU A 156 3.24 -33.53 13.45
N ALA A 157 3.80 -33.99 14.57
CA ALA A 157 4.46 -35.28 14.70
C ALA A 157 3.44 -36.43 14.77
N ASP A 158 2.51 -36.45 13.82
CA ASP A 158 1.49 -37.48 13.65
C ASP A 158 1.78 -38.22 12.33
N PRO A 159 2.20 -39.49 12.38
CA PRO A 159 2.47 -40.30 11.19
C PRO A 159 1.29 -40.40 10.22
N SER A 160 0.05 -40.24 10.71
CA SER A 160 -1.14 -40.23 9.84
C SER A 160 -1.29 -38.94 9.02
N LYS A 161 -0.64 -37.85 9.45
CA LYS A 161 -0.65 -36.54 8.78
C LYS A 161 0.60 -36.28 7.94
N GLU A 162 1.70 -37.00 8.16
CA GLU A 162 2.96 -36.84 7.42
C GLU A 162 2.76 -36.90 5.89
N ALA A 163 2.00 -37.91 5.42
CA ALA A 163 1.69 -38.06 4.00
C ALA A 163 0.85 -36.89 3.44
N ILE A 164 0.04 -36.25 4.27
CA ILE A 164 -0.78 -35.09 3.88
C ILE A 164 0.10 -33.85 3.73
N TYR A 165 0.96 -33.55 4.72
CA TYR A 165 1.89 -32.43 4.63
C TYR A 165 2.84 -32.56 3.44
N ARG A 166 3.32 -33.78 3.16
CA ARG A 166 4.15 -34.04 1.97
C ARG A 166 3.43 -33.67 0.67
N LYS A 167 2.15 -34.04 0.53
CA LYS A 167 1.33 -33.62 -0.63
C LYS A 167 1.21 -32.10 -0.73
N PHE A 168 1.05 -31.40 0.41
CA PHE A 168 0.98 -29.94 0.44
C PHE A 168 2.29 -29.29 0.00
N TYR A 169 3.45 -29.82 0.41
CA TYR A 169 4.75 -29.35 -0.08
C TYR A 169 4.93 -29.60 -1.58
N ASP A 170 4.61 -30.80 -2.05
CA ASP A 170 4.73 -31.16 -3.47
C ASP A 170 3.85 -30.25 -4.34
N LEU A 171 2.63 -29.96 -3.87
CA LEU A 171 1.71 -29.03 -4.51
C LEU A 171 2.27 -27.60 -4.54
N ALA A 172 2.73 -27.08 -3.40
CA ALA A 172 3.31 -25.74 -3.33
C ALA A 172 4.55 -25.60 -4.24
N LEU A 173 5.40 -26.62 -4.29
CA LEU A 173 6.57 -26.66 -5.18
C LEU A 173 6.16 -26.68 -6.65
N GLN A 174 5.15 -27.48 -7.01
CA GLN A 174 4.62 -27.52 -8.37
C GLN A 174 4.04 -26.16 -8.78
N SER A 175 3.25 -25.54 -7.91
CA SER A 175 2.68 -24.20 -8.14
C SER A 175 3.75 -23.11 -8.22
N ASN A 176 4.82 -23.18 -7.44
CA ASN A 176 5.95 -22.24 -7.57
C ASN A 176 6.65 -22.36 -8.92
N ARG A 177 6.83 -23.59 -9.45
CA ARG A 177 7.36 -23.81 -10.81
C ARG A 177 6.40 -23.29 -11.88
N GLU A 178 5.10 -23.44 -11.66
CA GLU A 178 4.05 -22.91 -12.52
C GLU A 178 4.07 -21.37 -12.56
N MET A 179 4.19 -20.72 -11.40
CA MET A 179 4.38 -19.27 -11.29
C MET A 179 5.67 -18.82 -11.99
N ALA A 180 6.78 -19.55 -11.83
CA ALA A 180 8.04 -19.24 -12.52
C ALA A 180 7.88 -19.31 -14.05
N ARG A 181 7.25 -20.37 -14.59
CA ARG A 181 6.97 -20.46 -16.04
C ARG A 181 6.09 -19.32 -16.52
N THR A 182 5.15 -18.90 -15.68
CA THR A 182 4.25 -17.79 -15.98
C THR A 182 4.98 -16.46 -16.01
N ILE A 183 5.78 -16.12 -15.00
CA ILE A 183 6.45 -14.81 -14.93
C ILE A 183 7.60 -14.67 -15.93
N TYR A 184 8.30 -15.76 -16.25
CA TYR A 184 9.40 -15.77 -17.22
C TYR A 184 8.95 -16.00 -18.67
N ARG A 185 7.64 -16.12 -18.93
CA ARG A 185 7.14 -16.43 -20.27
C ARG A 185 7.56 -15.37 -21.29
N GLY A 186 7.97 -15.83 -22.48
CA GLY A 186 8.37 -14.95 -23.57
C GLY A 186 9.71 -14.22 -23.38
N LEU A 187 10.45 -14.51 -22.31
CA LEU A 187 11.83 -14.06 -22.15
C LEU A 187 12.79 -15.03 -22.83
N ASP A 188 13.72 -14.50 -23.62
CA ASP A 188 14.77 -15.27 -24.26
C ASP A 188 16.06 -15.23 -23.43
N PHE A 189 16.20 -16.21 -22.53
CA PHE A 189 17.41 -16.37 -21.71
C PHE A 189 18.67 -16.65 -22.52
N SER A 190 18.58 -17.13 -23.77
CA SER A 190 19.76 -17.33 -24.62
C SER A 190 20.40 -16.00 -25.04
N SER A 191 19.61 -14.92 -25.05
CA SER A 191 20.07 -13.55 -25.34
C SER A 191 20.63 -12.81 -24.11
N PHE A 192 20.47 -13.39 -22.92
CA PHE A 192 20.92 -12.80 -21.67
C PHE A 192 22.32 -13.31 -21.31
N SER A 193 23.10 -12.44 -20.69
CA SER A 193 24.43 -12.70 -20.14
C SER A 193 24.43 -12.53 -18.62
N ARG A 194 23.74 -11.51 -18.10
CA ARG A 194 23.73 -11.17 -16.67
C ARG A 194 22.33 -11.02 -16.10
N VAL A 195 22.09 -11.68 -14.96
CA VAL A 195 20.84 -11.58 -14.20
C VAL A 195 21.11 -11.14 -12.77
N LEU A 196 20.26 -10.25 -12.26
CA LEU A 196 20.26 -9.81 -10.87
C LEU A 196 19.00 -10.29 -10.17
N ASP A 197 19.13 -10.80 -8.96
CA ASP A 197 18.04 -10.94 -7.99
C ASP A 197 18.28 -9.98 -6.82
N ILE A 198 17.40 -8.98 -6.66
CA ILE A 198 17.61 -7.88 -5.70
C ILE A 198 17.28 -8.28 -4.25
N GLY A 199 16.67 -9.44 -4.04
CA GLY A 199 16.36 -9.96 -2.71
C GLY A 199 16.39 -11.47 -2.73
N CYS A 200 17.59 -12.03 -2.90
CA CYS A 200 17.77 -13.40 -3.36
C CYS A 200 17.43 -14.48 -2.34
N GLY A 201 17.05 -14.13 -1.10
CA GLY A 201 16.84 -15.07 -0.01
C GLY A 201 18.03 -16.03 0.14
N HIS A 202 17.77 -17.34 0.03
CA HIS A 202 18.78 -18.41 0.03
C HIS A 202 19.28 -18.82 -1.37
N ALA A 203 19.12 -17.94 -2.37
CA ALA A 203 19.54 -18.10 -3.76
C ALA A 203 18.87 -19.25 -4.53
N ALA A 204 17.66 -19.66 -4.14
CA ALA A 204 16.96 -20.76 -4.82
C ALA A 204 16.69 -20.45 -6.30
N ASP A 205 16.18 -19.28 -6.62
CA ASP A 205 15.90 -18.87 -8.00
C ASP A 205 17.18 -18.73 -8.84
N LEU A 206 18.25 -18.19 -8.26
CA LEU A 206 19.55 -18.10 -8.93
C LEU A 206 20.13 -19.50 -9.21
N ILE A 207 20.00 -20.45 -8.29
CA ILE A 207 20.45 -21.83 -8.50
C ILE A 207 19.66 -22.49 -9.64
N ASP A 208 18.33 -22.37 -9.62
CA ASP A 208 17.47 -22.95 -10.66
C ASP A 208 17.82 -22.36 -12.04
N LEU A 209 18.03 -21.04 -12.13
CA LEU A 209 18.48 -20.37 -13.35
C LEU A 209 19.90 -20.79 -13.77
N GLY A 210 20.82 -20.91 -12.83
CA GLY A 210 22.22 -21.28 -13.11
C GLY A 210 22.38 -22.71 -13.62
N GLN A 211 21.49 -23.60 -13.18
CA GLN A 211 21.37 -24.98 -13.68
C GLN A 211 20.72 -25.03 -15.07
N ALA A 212 19.64 -24.26 -15.28
CA ALA A 212 18.92 -24.23 -16.55
C ALA A 212 19.70 -23.52 -17.68
N HIS A 213 20.53 -22.53 -17.33
CA HIS A 213 21.23 -21.67 -18.28
C HIS A 213 22.73 -21.55 -17.92
N PRO A 214 23.57 -22.49 -18.41
CA PRO A 214 24.99 -22.56 -18.05
C PRO A 214 25.86 -21.37 -18.51
N HIS A 215 25.35 -20.50 -19.37
CA HIS A 215 26.06 -19.31 -19.86
C HIS A 215 25.83 -18.06 -19.01
N LEU A 216 24.83 -18.04 -18.12
CA LEU A 216 24.50 -16.86 -17.33
C LEU A 216 25.51 -16.62 -16.20
N GLU A 217 25.82 -15.34 -16.00
CA GLU A 217 26.41 -14.77 -14.79
C GLU A 217 25.29 -14.21 -13.91
N LEU A 218 25.26 -14.61 -12.64
CA LEU A 218 24.11 -14.44 -11.76
C LEU A 218 24.52 -13.74 -10.46
N HIS A 219 23.90 -12.61 -10.16
CA HIS A 219 24.16 -11.84 -8.93
C HIS A 219 22.92 -11.83 -8.03
N GLY A 220 23.12 -12.06 -6.74
CA GLY A 220 22.07 -11.94 -5.73
C GLY A 220 22.43 -10.91 -4.67
N CYS A 221 21.51 -10.02 -4.33
CA CYS A 221 21.63 -9.08 -3.21
C CYS A 221 20.71 -9.51 -2.07
N ASN A 222 21.17 -9.39 -0.83
CA ASN A 222 20.34 -9.59 0.35
C ASN A 222 20.89 -8.83 1.57
N ILE A 223 19.99 -8.41 2.46
CA ILE A 223 20.28 -7.72 3.72
C ILE A 223 20.55 -8.67 4.89
N SER A 224 20.36 -9.98 4.71
CA SER A 224 20.59 -10.98 5.77
C SER A 224 21.93 -11.70 5.57
N PRO A 225 22.90 -11.57 6.51
CA PRO A 225 24.18 -12.27 6.40
C PRO A 225 24.03 -13.79 6.51
N ASP A 226 23.07 -14.27 7.32
CA ASP A 226 22.80 -15.69 7.53
C ASP A 226 22.29 -16.34 6.23
N GLN A 227 21.37 -15.66 5.53
CA GLN A 227 20.84 -16.16 4.25
C GLN A 227 21.91 -16.16 3.15
N ILE A 228 22.77 -15.14 3.12
CA ILE A 228 23.91 -15.06 2.20
C ILE A 228 24.87 -16.23 2.41
N GLU A 229 25.21 -16.54 3.67
CA GLU A 229 26.15 -17.63 3.98
C GLU A 229 25.54 -18.99 3.64
N ALA A 230 24.29 -19.24 4.04
CA ALA A 230 23.57 -20.47 3.66
C ALA A 230 23.47 -20.64 2.13
N GLY A 231 23.18 -19.55 1.41
CA GLY A 231 23.15 -19.53 -0.05
C GLY A 231 24.50 -19.86 -0.67
N ARG A 232 25.60 -19.24 -0.18
CA ARG A 232 26.96 -19.52 -0.65
C ARG A 232 27.38 -20.97 -0.43
N GLN A 233 27.04 -21.56 0.72
CA GLN A 233 27.32 -22.97 1.00
C GLN A 233 26.59 -23.88 0.00
N ARG A 234 25.32 -23.60 -0.28
CA ARG A 234 24.53 -24.35 -1.26
C ARG A 234 25.09 -24.21 -2.68
N ILE A 235 25.45 -22.98 -3.08
CA ILE A 235 26.06 -22.69 -4.40
C ILE A 235 27.38 -23.47 -4.58
N ARG A 236 28.27 -23.45 -3.57
CA ARG A 236 29.54 -24.21 -3.59
C ARG A 236 29.29 -25.72 -3.64
N GLY A 237 28.35 -26.22 -2.85
CA GLY A 237 27.97 -27.64 -2.84
C GLY A 237 27.46 -28.13 -4.20
N LEU A 238 26.96 -27.22 -5.05
CA LEU A 238 26.49 -27.50 -6.41
C LEU A 238 27.52 -27.14 -7.51
N GLY A 239 28.70 -26.62 -7.15
CA GLY A 239 29.73 -26.21 -8.11
C GLY A 239 29.33 -25.01 -8.98
N LEU A 240 28.48 -24.13 -8.48
CA LEU A 240 27.96 -22.96 -9.21
C LEU A 240 28.64 -21.64 -8.81
N ASP A 241 29.61 -21.68 -7.91
CA ASP A 241 30.28 -20.51 -7.32
C ASP A 241 31.17 -19.73 -8.29
N GLY A 242 31.52 -20.31 -9.45
CA GLY A 242 32.18 -19.59 -10.53
C GLY A 242 31.26 -18.65 -11.34
N ARG A 243 29.93 -18.74 -11.16
CA ARG A 243 28.94 -17.96 -11.94
C ARG A 243 27.83 -17.33 -11.10
N ILE A 244 27.62 -17.77 -9.85
CA ILE A 244 26.65 -17.18 -8.93
C ILE A 244 27.39 -16.46 -7.80
N SER A 245 27.21 -15.14 -7.71
CA SER A 245 27.78 -14.30 -6.65
C SER A 245 26.69 -13.71 -5.77
N LEU A 246 26.83 -13.85 -4.45
CA LEU A 246 25.91 -13.26 -3.47
C LEU A 246 26.56 -12.09 -2.72
N HIS A 247 25.84 -10.99 -2.61
CA HIS A 247 26.27 -9.71 -2.06
C HIS A 247 25.41 -9.33 -0.85
N TYR A 248 26.06 -9.07 0.28
CA TYR A 248 25.42 -8.46 1.43
C TYR A 248 25.23 -6.97 1.16
N GLN A 249 24.03 -6.57 0.75
CA GLN A 249 23.71 -5.24 0.25
C GLN A 249 22.25 -4.89 0.52
N ASP A 250 22.00 -3.62 0.82
CA ASP A 250 20.66 -3.03 0.79
C ASP A 250 20.40 -2.49 -0.62
N SER A 251 19.50 -3.13 -1.36
CA SER A 251 19.19 -2.76 -2.76
C SER A 251 18.61 -1.36 -2.94
N SER A 252 18.09 -0.74 -1.86
CA SER A 252 17.62 0.64 -1.89
C SER A 252 18.72 1.69 -1.67
N ARG A 253 19.92 1.27 -1.28
CA ARG A 253 21.02 2.17 -0.91
C ARG A 253 22.32 1.87 -1.67
N ASP A 254 22.70 0.60 -1.71
CA ASP A 254 24.00 0.16 -2.18
C ASP A 254 23.95 -0.10 -3.69
N PRO A 255 24.88 0.47 -4.49
CA PRO A 255 24.90 0.26 -5.94
C PRO A 255 25.04 -1.22 -6.31
N PHE A 256 24.24 -1.68 -7.28
CA PHE A 256 24.39 -3.04 -7.80
C PHE A 256 25.72 -3.22 -8.53
N PRO A 257 26.32 -4.43 -8.48
CA PRO A 257 27.71 -4.63 -8.90
C PRO A 257 27.94 -4.57 -10.41
N SER A 258 26.89 -4.56 -11.24
CA SER A 258 27.02 -4.53 -12.69
C SER A 258 25.83 -3.89 -13.41
N THR A 259 25.83 -4.00 -14.73
CA THR A 259 24.67 -3.79 -15.60
C THR A 259 24.11 -5.15 -16.02
N TYR A 260 22.78 -5.26 -16.07
CA TYR A 260 22.05 -6.52 -16.23
C TYR A 260 21.10 -6.49 -17.43
N ASP A 261 20.81 -7.69 -17.94
CA ASP A 261 19.80 -7.92 -18.97
C ASP A 261 18.44 -8.21 -18.36
N LEU A 262 18.44 -8.84 -17.17
CA LEU A 262 17.27 -9.20 -16.39
C LEU A 262 17.49 -8.86 -14.91
N VAL A 263 16.50 -8.24 -14.28
CA VAL A 263 16.41 -8.03 -12.83
C VAL A 263 15.17 -8.75 -12.31
N ILE A 264 15.28 -9.42 -11.18
CA ILE A 264 14.24 -10.21 -10.52
C ILE A 264 13.94 -9.59 -9.16
N ALA A 265 12.66 -9.43 -8.83
CA ALA A 265 12.18 -8.98 -7.54
C ALA A 265 10.92 -9.76 -7.11
N PHE A 266 11.08 -10.86 -6.40
CA PHE A 266 9.96 -11.67 -5.92
C PHE A 266 9.71 -11.43 -4.45
N GLN A 267 8.62 -10.74 -4.11
CA GLN A 267 8.20 -10.48 -2.74
C GLN A 267 9.25 -9.71 -1.92
N VAL A 268 9.84 -8.67 -2.51
CA VAL A 268 10.93 -7.87 -1.91
C VAL A 268 10.55 -6.40 -1.76
N ILE A 269 9.92 -5.81 -2.77
CA ILE A 269 9.75 -4.35 -2.87
C ILE A 269 8.82 -3.80 -1.80
N HIS A 270 7.81 -4.56 -1.38
CA HIS A 270 6.91 -4.16 -0.31
C HIS A 270 7.58 -4.04 1.06
N HIS A 271 8.73 -4.71 1.28
CA HIS A 271 9.54 -4.55 2.49
C HIS A 271 10.49 -3.34 2.44
N ILE A 272 10.71 -2.77 1.25
CA ILE A 272 11.62 -1.65 1.05
C ILE A 272 10.83 -0.34 1.16
N ARG A 273 11.20 0.48 2.16
CA ARG A 273 10.56 1.79 2.38
C ARG A 273 10.95 2.81 1.33
N ASN A 274 12.24 2.93 1.03
CA ASN A 274 12.74 3.88 0.04
C ASN A 274 12.64 3.30 -1.38
N LYS A 275 11.41 3.23 -1.89
CA LYS A 275 11.12 2.71 -3.23
C LYS A 275 11.72 3.59 -4.34
N ALA A 276 11.82 4.90 -4.11
CA ALA A 276 12.38 5.84 -5.08
C ALA A 276 13.84 5.52 -5.39
N ASP A 277 14.69 5.38 -4.36
CA ASP A 277 16.10 5.06 -4.54
C ASP A 277 16.30 3.63 -5.05
N LEU A 278 15.44 2.69 -4.64
CA LEU A 278 15.42 1.33 -5.18
C LEU A 278 15.22 1.33 -6.71
N PHE A 279 14.17 1.96 -7.22
CA PHE A 279 13.90 1.98 -8.65
C PHE A 279 14.95 2.77 -9.44
N ALA A 280 15.52 3.83 -8.85
CA ALA A 280 16.67 4.54 -9.43
C ALA A 280 17.89 3.63 -9.56
N ASN A 281 18.16 2.80 -8.54
CA ASN A 281 19.25 1.83 -8.57
C ASN A 281 19.01 0.75 -9.63
N ILE A 282 17.79 0.20 -9.70
CA ILE A 282 17.39 -0.80 -10.71
C ILE A 282 17.57 -0.22 -12.11
N SER A 283 17.04 0.98 -12.37
CA SER A 283 17.10 1.60 -13.69
C SER A 283 18.54 1.90 -14.13
N ARG A 284 19.39 2.38 -13.22
CA ARG A 284 20.82 2.62 -13.51
C ARG A 284 21.56 1.33 -13.90
N SER A 285 21.19 0.20 -13.30
CA SER A 285 21.84 -1.09 -13.53
C SER A 285 21.12 -1.97 -14.55
N LEU A 286 19.97 -1.56 -15.09
CA LEU A 286 19.28 -2.28 -16.16
C LEU A 286 19.64 -1.66 -17.52
N ARG A 287 20.08 -2.47 -18.48
CA ARG A 287 20.34 -2.00 -19.85
C ARG A 287 19.03 -1.50 -20.50
N ASN A 288 19.11 -0.55 -21.43
CA ASN A 288 17.94 -0.20 -22.25
C ASN A 288 17.46 -1.44 -23.02
N GLY A 289 16.15 -1.69 -23.01
CA GLY A 289 15.56 -2.95 -23.50
C GLY A 289 15.75 -4.17 -22.60
N GLY A 290 16.41 -4.03 -21.45
CA GLY A 290 16.46 -5.06 -20.41
C GLY A 290 15.11 -5.24 -19.73
N PHE A 291 14.96 -6.34 -18.99
CA PHE A 291 13.72 -6.70 -18.31
C PHE A 291 13.83 -6.64 -16.78
N LEU A 292 12.75 -6.22 -16.14
CA LEU A 292 12.51 -6.36 -14.71
C LEU A 292 11.26 -7.23 -14.54
N VAL A 293 11.40 -8.36 -13.87
CA VAL A 293 10.27 -9.23 -13.51
C VAL A 293 10.03 -9.16 -12.02
N MET A 294 8.76 -8.99 -11.63
CA MET A 294 8.40 -8.81 -10.23
C MET A 294 7.18 -9.63 -9.85
N ALA A 295 7.16 -10.15 -8.63
CA ALA A 295 5.97 -10.75 -8.02
C ALA A 295 5.68 -9.98 -6.74
N GLU A 296 4.74 -9.04 -6.81
CA GLU A 296 4.58 -8.01 -5.77
C GLU A 296 3.11 -7.75 -5.44
N THR A 297 2.90 -7.29 -4.20
CA THR A 297 1.58 -6.86 -3.72
C THR A 297 1.46 -5.34 -3.79
N LEU A 298 0.31 -4.86 -4.26
CA LEU A 298 -0.04 -3.45 -4.30
C LEU A 298 -1.38 -3.18 -3.63
N SER A 299 -1.63 -1.91 -3.30
CA SER A 299 -2.92 -1.46 -2.80
C SER A 299 -3.87 -1.16 -3.97
N ASN A 300 -5.07 -1.73 -3.95
CA ASN A 300 -6.16 -1.31 -4.85
C ASN A 300 -6.88 -0.06 -4.33
N MET A 301 -6.53 0.41 -3.14
CA MET A 301 -7.06 1.63 -2.53
C MET A 301 -6.31 2.86 -3.07
N ALA A 302 -6.91 4.04 -2.90
CA ALA A 302 -6.24 5.31 -3.17
C ALA A 302 -5.11 5.61 -2.17
N SER A 303 -5.16 4.98 -0.99
CA SER A 303 -4.14 5.09 0.06
C SER A 303 -3.25 3.83 0.11
N PRO A 304 -2.01 3.96 0.61
CA PRO A 304 -1.19 2.81 0.94
C PRO A 304 -1.85 1.91 2.00
N ILE A 305 -1.50 0.63 1.99
CA ILE A 305 -1.79 -0.31 3.07
C ILE A 305 -0.47 -0.63 3.76
N GLU A 306 -0.39 -0.34 5.05
CA GLU A 306 0.80 -0.53 5.84
C GLU A 306 0.56 -1.55 6.96
N HIS A 307 1.54 -2.43 7.17
CA HIS A 307 1.64 -3.28 8.35
C HIS A 307 3.02 -3.06 8.99
N PRO A 308 3.12 -2.17 10.00
CA PRO A 308 4.40 -1.72 10.56
C PRO A 308 5.27 -2.87 11.07
N GLU A 309 4.66 -3.90 11.66
CA GLU A 309 5.36 -5.00 12.33
C GLU A 309 6.02 -5.98 11.35
N SER A 310 5.52 -6.07 10.12
CA SER A 310 6.17 -6.82 9.02
C SER A 310 6.92 -5.91 8.05
N THR A 311 7.10 -4.64 8.41
CA THR A 311 7.70 -3.56 7.60
C THR A 311 7.04 -3.36 6.23
N THR A 312 5.86 -3.95 6.03
CA THR A 312 5.22 -4.10 4.73
C THR A 312 4.46 -2.84 4.37
N LEU A 313 4.71 -2.34 3.17
CA LEU A 313 4.05 -1.17 2.60
C LEU A 313 3.61 -1.46 1.17
N PHE A 314 2.30 -1.64 0.98
CA PHE A 314 1.67 -1.78 -0.32
C PHE A 314 1.20 -0.42 -0.82
N VAL A 315 1.85 0.08 -1.86
CA VAL A 315 1.52 1.39 -2.44
C VAL A 315 0.43 1.29 -3.51
N PRO A 316 -0.36 2.35 -3.74
CA PRO A 316 -1.40 2.39 -4.77
C PRO A 316 -0.85 2.18 -6.18
N GLN A 317 -1.73 1.77 -7.10
CA GLN A 317 -1.39 1.60 -8.52
C GLN A 317 -0.82 2.87 -9.17
N GLY A 318 -1.36 4.05 -8.82
CA GLY A 318 -0.86 5.33 -9.33
C GLY A 318 0.59 5.56 -8.96
N GLU A 319 0.96 5.27 -7.71
CA GLU A 319 2.33 5.40 -7.22
C GLU A 319 3.27 4.40 -7.91
N TRP A 320 2.83 3.16 -8.15
CA TRP A 320 3.58 2.21 -8.97
C TRP A 320 3.86 2.73 -10.38
N ALA A 321 2.84 3.30 -11.04
CA ALA A 321 3.00 3.86 -12.37
C ALA A 321 4.01 5.01 -12.38
N ASP A 322 3.97 5.88 -11.37
CA ASP A 322 4.88 7.01 -11.18
C ASP A 322 6.33 6.58 -10.91
N LEU A 323 6.52 5.64 -9.97
CA LEU A 323 7.83 5.10 -9.60
C LEU A 323 8.52 4.45 -10.81
N LEU A 324 7.79 3.65 -11.58
CA LEU A 324 8.33 3.00 -12.78
C LEU A 324 8.63 4.02 -13.88
N ALA A 325 7.69 4.95 -14.16
CA ALA A 325 7.82 5.90 -15.26
C ALA A 325 9.01 6.86 -15.11
N ARG A 326 9.22 7.42 -13.91
CA ARG A 326 10.37 8.30 -13.62
C ARG A 326 11.72 7.63 -13.83
N ASN A 327 11.73 6.30 -13.86
CA ASN A 327 12.90 5.45 -14.02
C ASN A 327 12.99 4.82 -15.42
N HIS A 328 12.22 5.32 -16.39
CA HIS A 328 12.12 4.76 -17.75
C HIS A 328 11.75 3.28 -17.78
N LEU A 329 10.99 2.82 -16.79
CA LEU A 329 10.51 1.46 -16.68
C LEU A 329 9.05 1.40 -17.14
N ARG A 330 8.81 0.64 -18.20
CA ARG A 330 7.52 0.51 -18.85
C ARG A 330 6.96 -0.90 -18.70
N ILE A 331 5.75 -1.01 -18.18
CA ILE A 331 5.05 -2.28 -17.99
C ILE A 331 4.73 -2.88 -19.38
N VAL A 332 5.22 -4.09 -19.59
CA VAL A 332 4.89 -4.93 -20.75
C VAL A 332 3.55 -5.61 -20.50
N GLU A 333 3.43 -6.24 -19.33
CA GLU A 333 2.27 -7.01 -18.94
C GLU A 333 2.16 -7.06 -17.41
N ALA A 334 0.94 -7.06 -16.90
CA ALA A 334 0.63 -7.28 -15.49
C ALA A 334 -0.37 -8.44 -15.39
N VAL A 335 0.03 -9.52 -14.74
CA VAL A 335 -0.83 -10.68 -14.49
C VAL A 335 -1.33 -10.64 -13.07
N GLU A 336 -2.63 -10.72 -12.87
CA GLU A 336 -3.26 -10.76 -11.55
C GLU A 336 -3.38 -12.21 -11.06
N ALA A 337 -2.68 -12.52 -9.97
CA ALA A 337 -2.70 -13.82 -9.28
C ALA A 337 -3.31 -13.74 -7.87
N SER A 338 -4.07 -12.67 -7.59
CA SER A 338 -4.65 -12.38 -6.27
C SER A 338 -5.51 -13.53 -5.74
N GLN A 339 -6.31 -14.17 -6.61
CA GLN A 339 -7.18 -15.28 -6.22
C GLN A 339 -6.35 -16.51 -5.85
N GLU A 340 -5.33 -16.82 -6.64
CA GLU A 340 -4.49 -18.00 -6.46
C GLU A 340 -3.63 -17.90 -5.20
N ILE A 341 -3.11 -16.70 -4.91
CA ILE A 341 -2.39 -16.43 -3.66
C ILE A 341 -3.36 -16.43 -2.47
N ALA A 342 -4.57 -15.88 -2.61
CA ALA A 342 -5.58 -15.96 -1.55
C ALA A 342 -5.98 -17.41 -1.23
N ASN A 343 -6.07 -18.28 -2.24
CA ASN A 343 -6.34 -19.71 -2.05
C ASN A 343 -5.21 -20.41 -1.27
N PHE A 344 -3.95 -20.05 -1.53
CA PHE A 344 -2.81 -20.53 -0.75
C PHE A 344 -2.83 -20.02 0.70
N LEU A 345 -3.19 -18.75 0.90
CA LEU A 345 -3.24 -18.16 2.25
C LEU A 345 -4.52 -18.53 3.03
N HIS A 346 -5.47 -19.22 2.38
CA HIS A 346 -6.67 -19.72 3.02
C HIS A 346 -6.34 -20.91 3.92
N ASP A 347 -6.51 -20.71 5.23
CA ASP A 347 -6.39 -21.73 6.25
C ASP A 347 -7.67 -21.71 7.10
N PRO A 348 -8.56 -22.70 6.98
CA PRO A 348 -9.84 -22.71 7.70
C PRO A 348 -9.65 -22.91 9.21
N ASP A 349 -8.53 -23.49 9.64
CA ASP A 349 -8.20 -23.78 11.03
C ASP A 349 -7.05 -22.87 11.52
N PHE A 350 -6.92 -21.69 10.92
CA PHE A 350 -5.78 -20.78 11.11
C PHE A 350 -5.47 -20.51 12.59
N GLU A 351 -6.46 -20.13 13.40
CA GLU A 351 -6.23 -19.78 14.81
C GLU A 351 -5.60 -20.93 15.61
N GLN A 352 -6.07 -22.16 15.38
CA GLN A 352 -5.55 -23.35 16.03
C GLN A 352 -4.13 -23.67 15.55
N ASN A 353 -3.90 -23.61 14.23
CA ASN A 353 -2.61 -23.88 13.62
C ASN A 353 -1.57 -22.82 14.02
N PHE A 354 -1.96 -21.55 14.01
CA PHE A 354 -1.17 -20.40 14.41
C PHE A 354 -0.72 -20.54 15.86
N ALA A 355 -1.64 -20.69 16.81
CA ALA A 355 -1.31 -20.83 18.24
C ALA A 355 -0.33 -22.00 18.49
N ARG A 356 -0.50 -23.11 17.76
CA ARG A 356 0.38 -24.29 17.86
C ARG A 356 1.77 -24.05 17.27
N VAL A 357 1.85 -23.45 16.08
CA VAL A 357 3.13 -23.20 15.38
C VAL A 357 3.93 -22.13 16.12
N THR A 358 3.25 -21.10 16.63
CA THR A 358 3.89 -19.89 17.15
C THR A 358 4.09 -19.83 18.67
N ARG A 359 3.64 -20.86 19.42
CA ARG A 359 3.71 -20.94 20.90
C ARG A 359 5.02 -20.53 21.58
N ASP A 360 6.15 -20.71 20.91
CA ASP A 360 7.50 -20.43 21.46
C ASP A 360 8.24 -19.34 20.66
N LEU A 361 7.54 -18.63 19.77
CA LEU A 361 8.12 -17.57 18.93
C LEU A 361 7.96 -16.20 19.59
N ASP A 362 8.86 -15.27 19.26
CA ASP A 362 8.76 -13.89 19.71
C ASP A 362 7.55 -13.16 19.09
N GLU A 363 7.10 -12.10 19.77
CA GLU A 363 5.91 -11.34 19.39
C GLU A 363 6.01 -10.74 17.98
N VAL A 364 7.21 -10.34 17.55
CA VAL A 364 7.42 -9.74 16.23
C VAL A 364 7.21 -10.80 15.14
N THR A 365 7.80 -11.98 15.31
CA THR A 365 7.58 -13.12 14.41
C THR A 365 6.11 -13.54 14.36
N GLN A 366 5.42 -13.56 15.51
CA GLN A 366 3.99 -13.86 15.59
C GLN A 366 3.16 -12.87 14.77
N LYS A 367 3.37 -11.56 14.97
CA LYS A 367 2.65 -10.51 14.23
C LYS A 367 2.94 -10.57 12.73
N HIS A 368 4.17 -10.86 12.33
CA HIS A 368 4.52 -11.03 10.92
C HIS A 368 3.76 -12.20 10.28
N LEU A 369 3.77 -13.38 10.92
CA LEU A 369 3.02 -14.55 10.44
C LEU A 369 1.52 -14.27 10.38
N HIS A 370 0.97 -13.58 11.38
CA HIS A 370 -0.43 -13.18 11.36
C HIS A 370 -0.74 -12.19 10.22
N GLY A 371 0.17 -11.25 9.95
CA GLY A 371 0.06 -10.32 8.82
C GLY A 371 -0.02 -11.03 7.47
N ILE A 372 0.69 -12.15 7.29
CA ILE A 372 0.59 -12.98 6.08
C ILE A 372 -0.81 -13.59 5.93
N HIS A 373 -1.45 -14.03 7.03
CA HIS A 373 -2.85 -14.49 6.97
C HIS A 373 -3.80 -13.35 6.57
N MET A 374 -3.62 -12.16 7.17
CA MET A 374 -4.43 -10.98 6.85
C MET A 374 -4.28 -10.55 5.38
N LEU A 375 -3.10 -10.72 4.79
CA LEU A 375 -2.91 -10.50 3.35
C LEU A 375 -3.85 -11.37 2.51
N GLY A 376 -4.06 -12.65 2.87
CA GLY A 376 -5.02 -13.53 2.19
C GLY A 376 -6.44 -12.95 2.19
N GLU A 377 -6.87 -12.38 3.32
CA GLU A 377 -8.18 -11.72 3.44
C GLU A 377 -8.25 -10.40 2.64
N LEU A 378 -7.17 -9.61 2.60
CA LEU A 378 -7.09 -8.40 1.77
C LEU A 378 -7.21 -8.71 0.28
N LEU A 379 -6.52 -9.76 -0.19
CA LEU A 379 -6.57 -10.22 -1.58
C LEU A 379 -7.97 -10.74 -1.94
N LYS A 380 -8.58 -11.55 -1.07
CA LYS A 380 -9.94 -12.07 -1.26
C LYS A 380 -10.99 -10.96 -1.34
N ARG A 381 -10.81 -9.88 -0.57
CA ARG A 381 -11.67 -8.68 -0.57
C ARG A 381 -11.31 -7.67 -1.65
N ARG A 382 -10.26 -7.95 -2.45
CA ARG A 382 -9.73 -7.05 -3.50
C ARG A 382 -9.27 -5.68 -2.98
N LEU A 383 -8.93 -5.56 -1.70
CA LEU A 383 -8.33 -4.35 -1.13
C LEU A 383 -6.84 -4.25 -1.49
N ALA A 384 -6.19 -5.39 -1.64
CA ALA A 384 -4.86 -5.52 -2.22
C ALA A 384 -4.92 -6.37 -3.50
N ALA A 385 -3.88 -6.30 -4.32
CA ALA A 385 -3.69 -7.17 -5.47
C ALA A 385 -2.27 -7.75 -5.48
N TYR A 386 -2.16 -9.03 -5.84
CA TYR A 386 -0.88 -9.70 -6.06
C TYR A 386 -0.64 -9.83 -7.57
N LEU A 387 0.37 -9.12 -8.06
CA LEU A 387 0.66 -9.03 -9.50
C LEU A 387 2.01 -9.66 -9.86
N LEU A 388 2.04 -10.36 -10.98
CA LEU A 388 3.24 -10.75 -11.68
C LEU A 388 3.50 -9.75 -12.81
N PHE A 389 4.56 -8.97 -12.66
CA PHE A 389 4.96 -7.91 -13.58
C PHE A 389 6.02 -8.41 -14.54
N THR A 390 5.85 -8.03 -15.81
CA THR A 390 6.94 -7.94 -16.76
C THR A 390 7.10 -6.49 -17.17
N VAL A 391 8.28 -5.94 -16.91
CA VAL A 391 8.62 -4.53 -17.15
C VAL A 391 9.86 -4.50 -18.02
N THR A 392 9.97 -3.51 -18.90
CA THR A 392 11.17 -3.28 -19.71
C THR A 392 11.65 -1.84 -19.55
N LYS A 393 12.96 -1.65 -19.63
CA LYS A 393 13.54 -0.30 -19.68
C LYS A 393 13.40 0.26 -21.08
N ASP A 394 12.83 1.46 -21.20
CA ASP A 394 12.58 2.13 -22.48
C ASP A 394 12.92 3.62 -22.38
N GLU A 395 14.17 3.95 -22.67
CA GLU A 395 14.66 5.33 -22.67
C GLU A 395 14.23 6.13 -23.92
N SER A 396 13.55 5.48 -24.88
CA SER A 396 13.10 6.15 -26.12
C SER A 396 11.81 6.95 -25.95
N LEU A 397 11.08 6.72 -24.85
CA LEU A 397 9.82 7.38 -24.51
C LEU A 397 10.01 8.34 -23.35
N ASP A 398 9.25 9.43 -23.36
CA ASP A 398 9.19 10.37 -22.24
C ASP A 398 8.43 9.77 -21.04
N VAL A 399 8.69 10.34 -19.86
CA VAL A 399 8.14 9.87 -18.57
C VAL A 399 6.61 9.88 -18.56
N ASP A 400 5.96 10.90 -19.13
CA ASP A 400 4.49 11.00 -19.12
C ASP A 400 3.84 9.94 -20.02
N THR A 401 4.45 9.68 -21.18
CA THR A 401 4.03 8.58 -22.06
C THR A 401 4.16 7.23 -21.35
N ILE A 402 5.29 6.96 -20.69
CA ILE A 402 5.49 5.70 -19.95
C ILE A 402 4.48 5.59 -18.80
N ARG A 403 4.26 6.67 -18.04
CA ARG A 403 3.29 6.71 -16.93
C ARG A 403 1.89 6.31 -17.39
N ARG A 404 1.44 6.85 -18.51
CA ARG A 404 0.14 6.53 -19.10
C ARG A 404 0.04 5.07 -19.53
N ILE A 405 1.08 4.53 -20.18
CA ILE A 405 1.15 3.11 -20.54
C ILE A 405 1.06 2.24 -19.28
N ASN A 406 1.81 2.60 -18.23
CA ASN A 406 1.83 1.85 -16.99
C ASN A 406 0.45 1.84 -16.31
N LEU A 407 -0.23 2.98 -16.25
CA LEU A 407 -1.60 3.08 -15.71
C LEU A 407 -2.59 2.22 -16.49
N GLU A 408 -2.54 2.24 -17.82
CA GLU A 408 -3.39 1.41 -18.65
C GLU A 408 -3.13 -0.09 -18.38
N ARG A 409 -1.86 -0.51 -18.36
CA ARG A 409 -1.50 -1.91 -18.10
C ARG A 409 -1.86 -2.38 -16.69
N LEU A 410 -1.73 -1.50 -15.70
CA LEU A 410 -2.17 -1.78 -14.33
C LEU A 410 -3.68 -1.87 -14.20
N SER A 411 -4.44 -1.20 -15.07
CA SER A 411 -5.90 -1.25 -15.11
C SER A 411 -6.41 -2.45 -15.93
N ALA A 412 -5.71 -2.81 -17.01
CA ALA A 412 -6.03 -3.89 -17.93
C ALA A 412 -5.23 -5.17 -17.64
N ARG A 413 -5.35 -5.66 -16.40
CA ARG A 413 -4.62 -6.85 -15.93
C ARG A 413 -5.12 -8.12 -16.60
N VAL A 414 -4.21 -9.04 -16.90
CA VAL A 414 -4.54 -10.37 -17.40
C VAL A 414 -4.73 -11.31 -16.22
N SER A 415 -5.80 -12.11 -16.20
CA SER A 415 -5.97 -13.13 -15.15
C SER A 415 -4.87 -14.19 -15.22
N TYR A 416 -4.39 -14.66 -14.06
CA TYR A 416 -3.42 -15.75 -13.99
C TYR A 416 -3.87 -17.02 -14.71
N GLU A 417 -5.13 -17.44 -14.58
CA GLU A 417 -5.67 -18.63 -15.26
C GLU A 417 -5.52 -18.58 -16.79
N THR A 418 -5.91 -17.46 -17.42
CA THR A 418 -5.80 -17.26 -18.87
C THR A 418 -4.35 -17.35 -19.32
N THR A 419 -3.48 -16.67 -18.59
CA THR A 419 -2.05 -16.64 -18.86
C THR A 419 -1.43 -18.03 -18.76
N TYR A 420 -1.67 -18.73 -17.66
CA TYR A 420 -1.08 -20.03 -17.42
C TYR A 420 -1.56 -21.05 -18.46
N SER A 421 -2.86 -21.03 -18.79
CA SER A 421 -3.42 -21.86 -19.85
C SER A 421 -2.77 -21.60 -21.21
N ALA A 422 -2.28 -20.39 -21.47
CA ALA A 422 -1.51 -20.08 -22.67
C ALA A 422 -0.09 -20.66 -22.60
N VAL A 423 0.56 -20.60 -21.44
CA VAL A 423 1.89 -21.19 -21.20
C VAL A 423 1.87 -22.71 -21.38
N GLU A 424 0.82 -23.40 -20.94
CA GLU A 424 0.69 -24.86 -21.15
C GLU A 424 0.58 -25.26 -22.63
N LYS A 425 0.06 -24.37 -23.49
CA LYS A 425 -0.17 -24.67 -24.92
C LYS A 425 1.10 -24.61 -25.76
N GLY A 426 2.20 -24.09 -25.23
CA GLY A 426 3.49 -24.08 -25.91
C GLY A 426 4.21 -22.73 -25.83
N PRO A 427 5.05 -22.39 -26.82
CA PRO A 427 5.88 -21.19 -26.75
C PRO A 427 5.03 -19.92 -26.73
N TYR A 428 5.43 -18.96 -25.91
CA TYR A 428 4.78 -17.68 -25.73
C TYR A 428 5.74 -16.54 -26.09
N ALA A 429 5.21 -15.46 -26.67
CA ALA A 429 5.94 -14.22 -26.91
C ALA A 429 5.32 -13.11 -26.06
N LEU A 430 6.15 -12.23 -25.51
CA LEU A 430 5.64 -11.09 -24.76
C LEU A 430 4.80 -10.18 -25.67
N PRO A 431 3.69 -9.63 -25.15
CA PRO A 431 2.87 -8.71 -25.92
C PRO A 431 3.68 -7.46 -26.28
N LEU A 432 3.40 -6.90 -27.46
CA LEU A 432 3.95 -5.61 -27.84
C LEU A 432 3.46 -4.56 -26.84
N VAL A 433 4.35 -3.62 -26.52
CA VAL A 433 3.96 -2.52 -25.66
C VAL A 433 3.50 -1.35 -26.52
N PRO A 434 2.32 -0.77 -26.23
CA PRO A 434 1.80 0.30 -27.05
C PRO A 434 2.74 1.51 -26.98
N GLY A 435 3.05 2.10 -28.13
CA GLY A 435 3.67 3.42 -28.21
C GLY A 435 2.65 4.55 -28.05
N ALA A 436 3.14 5.79 -27.99
CA ALA A 436 2.29 6.98 -27.81
C ALA A 436 1.12 7.04 -28.80
N ALA A 437 1.36 6.71 -30.07
CA ALA A 437 0.38 6.74 -31.16
C ALA A 437 -0.67 5.63 -31.10
N SER A 438 -0.33 4.44 -30.60
CA SER A 438 -1.33 3.36 -30.42
C SER A 438 -2.32 3.70 -29.32
N LEU A 439 -1.88 4.39 -28.27
CA LEU A 439 -2.73 4.72 -27.13
C LEU A 439 -3.71 5.85 -27.43
N SER A 440 -3.42 6.73 -28.40
CA SER A 440 -4.38 7.74 -28.88
C SER A 440 -5.62 7.13 -29.55
N GLY A 441 -5.57 5.85 -29.96
CA GLY A 441 -6.71 5.11 -30.49
C GLY A 441 -7.46 4.25 -29.48
N VAL A 442 -6.96 4.14 -28.23
CA VAL A 442 -7.52 3.27 -27.16
C VAL A 442 -8.10 4.11 -26.01
N SER A 443 -8.33 5.41 -26.23
CA SER A 443 -9.20 6.16 -25.34
C SER A 443 -10.59 5.51 -25.39
N GLU A 444 -10.97 4.85 -24.29
CA GLU A 444 -12.22 4.13 -24.03
C GLU A 444 -12.17 2.58 -24.04
N THR A 445 -11.38 1.99 -23.14
CA THR A 445 -11.84 0.76 -22.43
C THR A 445 -12.78 1.15 -21.30
N THR A 446 -13.85 1.85 -21.65
CA THR A 446 -15.00 2.08 -20.76
C THR A 446 -15.77 0.77 -20.62
N SER A 447 -16.17 0.44 -19.39
CA SER A 447 -17.08 -0.69 -19.12
C SER A 447 -18.32 -0.64 -20.01
N THR A 448 -18.92 -1.80 -20.30
CA THR A 448 -20.18 -1.91 -21.07
C THR A 448 -21.24 -0.93 -20.54
N PHE A 449 -21.33 -0.75 -19.23
CA PHE A 449 -22.23 0.23 -18.62
C PHE A 449 -21.84 1.67 -18.97
N SER A 450 -20.55 2.00 -18.87
CA SER A 450 -20.06 3.34 -19.22
C SER A 450 -20.28 3.69 -20.69
N ASN A 451 -20.15 2.73 -21.61
CA ASN A 451 -20.49 2.92 -23.04
C ASN A 451 -22.00 3.12 -23.26
N VAL A 452 -22.84 2.36 -22.55
CA VAL A 452 -24.31 2.52 -22.58
C VAL A 452 -24.72 3.88 -22.00
N LEU A 453 -24.09 4.30 -20.89
CA LEU A 453 -24.37 5.58 -20.23
C LEU A 453 -23.97 6.78 -21.10
N ARG A 454 -22.82 6.71 -21.77
CA ARG A 454 -22.35 7.75 -22.70
C ARG A 454 -23.21 7.87 -23.95
N SER A 455 -23.66 6.73 -24.49
CA SER A 455 -24.50 6.69 -25.70
C SER A 455 -26.00 6.95 -25.44
N ALA A 456 -26.43 6.94 -24.17
CA ALA A 456 -27.80 7.27 -23.79
C ALA A 456 -28.09 8.78 -23.89
N GLU A 457 -29.30 9.11 -24.34
CA GLU A 457 -29.83 10.48 -24.33
C GLU A 457 -29.82 11.04 -22.89
N PRO A 458 -29.58 12.36 -22.69
CA PRO A 458 -29.53 12.99 -21.35
C PRO A 458 -30.70 12.59 -20.43
N GLY A 459 -31.93 12.60 -20.96
CA GLY A 459 -33.13 12.22 -20.22
C GLY A 459 -33.23 10.74 -19.81
N GLN A 460 -32.36 9.87 -20.32
CA GLN A 460 -32.33 8.43 -20.03
C GLN A 460 -31.23 8.05 -19.02
N ARG A 461 -30.21 8.89 -18.82
CA ARG A 461 -29.05 8.60 -17.98
C ARG A 461 -29.42 8.39 -16.51
N GLY A 462 -30.36 9.18 -15.98
CA GLY A 462 -30.83 9.02 -14.60
C GLY A 462 -31.47 7.64 -14.31
N GLN A 463 -32.20 7.06 -15.26
CA GLN A 463 -32.79 5.72 -15.07
C GLN A 463 -31.74 4.60 -15.08
N LEU A 464 -30.73 4.75 -15.95
CA LEU A 464 -29.59 3.83 -16.03
C LEU A 464 -28.75 3.87 -14.75
N LEU A 465 -28.47 5.08 -14.26
CA LEU A 465 -27.72 5.30 -13.02
C LEU A 465 -28.48 4.78 -11.80
N ASP A 466 -29.79 4.98 -11.71
CA ASP A 466 -30.60 4.47 -10.60
C ASP A 466 -30.54 2.94 -10.52
N SER A 467 -30.74 2.26 -11.66
CA SER A 467 -30.67 0.81 -11.76
C SER A 467 -29.29 0.27 -11.35
N TYR A 468 -28.23 0.90 -11.89
CA TYR A 468 -26.85 0.54 -11.59
C TYR A 468 -26.50 0.74 -10.10
N LEU A 469 -26.81 1.90 -9.55
CA LEU A 469 -26.54 2.23 -8.15
C LEU A 469 -27.30 1.30 -7.20
N ARG A 470 -28.55 0.93 -7.55
CA ARG A 470 -29.34 0.00 -6.75
C ARG A 470 -28.73 -1.40 -6.70
N GLU A 471 -28.27 -1.92 -7.84
CA GLU A 471 -27.54 -3.19 -7.87
C GLU A 471 -26.21 -3.10 -7.10
N LEU A 472 -25.50 -2.00 -7.27
CA LEU A 472 -24.22 -1.76 -6.61
C LEU A 472 -24.36 -1.75 -5.08
N VAL A 473 -25.34 -0.98 -4.57
CA VAL A 473 -25.63 -0.88 -3.13
C VAL A 473 -26.14 -2.21 -2.58
N ALA A 474 -27.01 -2.91 -3.31
CA ALA A 474 -27.49 -4.24 -2.92
C ALA A 474 -26.33 -5.24 -2.74
N ASN A 475 -25.37 -5.23 -3.68
CA ASN A 475 -24.18 -6.08 -3.63
C ASN A 475 -23.26 -5.72 -2.46
N LEU A 476 -22.99 -4.42 -2.24
CA LEU A 476 -22.17 -3.95 -1.13
C LEU A 476 -22.76 -4.34 0.23
N LEU A 477 -24.08 -4.19 0.38
CA LEU A 477 -24.80 -4.53 1.61
C LEU A 477 -25.18 -6.02 1.71
N LYS A 478 -24.81 -6.83 0.71
CA LYS A 478 -25.12 -8.26 0.62
C LYS A 478 -26.60 -8.58 0.84
N MET A 479 -27.48 -7.80 0.23
CA MET A 479 -28.93 -7.98 0.30
C MET A 479 -29.58 -8.04 -1.08
N PRO A 480 -30.77 -8.67 -1.21
CA PRO A 480 -31.48 -8.68 -2.49
C PRO A 480 -31.83 -7.26 -2.95
N VAL A 481 -31.67 -6.97 -4.25
CA VAL A 481 -31.99 -5.67 -4.88
C VAL A 481 -33.42 -5.20 -4.57
N ALA A 482 -34.37 -6.15 -4.45
CA ALA A 482 -35.77 -5.86 -4.11
C ALA A 482 -35.97 -5.27 -2.70
N ARG A 483 -34.97 -5.36 -1.80
CA ARG A 483 -35.00 -4.77 -0.45
C ARG A 483 -34.34 -3.39 -0.37
N VAL A 484 -33.74 -2.92 -1.46
CA VAL A 484 -33.11 -1.61 -1.51
C VAL A 484 -34.14 -0.58 -1.95
N ASP A 485 -34.55 0.27 -1.01
CA ASP A 485 -35.37 1.44 -1.30
C ASP A 485 -34.48 2.59 -1.79
N ALA A 486 -34.77 3.11 -2.98
CA ALA A 486 -33.95 4.15 -3.61
C ALA A 486 -34.12 5.53 -2.96
N GLU A 487 -35.23 5.76 -2.25
CA GLU A 487 -35.50 7.01 -1.52
C GLU A 487 -34.91 7.01 -0.11
N GLN A 488 -34.54 5.83 0.40
CA GLN A 488 -34.02 5.70 1.75
C GLN A 488 -32.54 6.18 1.84
N PRO A 489 -32.17 7.00 2.84
CA PRO A 489 -30.78 7.36 3.11
C PRO A 489 -29.86 6.15 3.27
N LEU A 490 -28.76 6.13 2.52
CA LEU A 490 -27.81 5.01 2.50
C LEU A 490 -27.26 4.65 3.89
N ASN A 491 -27.00 5.64 4.74
CA ASN A 491 -26.52 5.42 6.11
C ASN A 491 -27.51 4.65 7.00
N THR A 492 -28.82 4.74 6.72
CA THR A 492 -29.84 3.96 7.43
C THR A 492 -30.00 2.54 6.90
N LEU A 493 -29.46 2.25 5.71
CA LEU A 493 -29.38 0.91 5.11
C LEU A 493 -28.13 0.14 5.57
N GLY A 494 -27.29 0.73 6.41
CA GLY A 494 -26.05 0.12 6.91
C GLY A 494 -24.82 0.44 6.06
N MET A 495 -24.88 1.43 5.17
CA MET A 495 -23.68 1.96 4.52
C MET A 495 -22.83 2.73 5.54
N ASP A 496 -21.65 2.19 5.85
CA ASP A 496 -20.64 2.84 6.67
C ASP A 496 -19.64 3.64 5.81
N SER A 497 -18.67 4.31 6.44
CA SER A 497 -17.66 5.10 5.73
C SER A 497 -16.80 4.29 4.76
N LEU A 498 -16.57 2.99 5.01
CA LEU A 498 -15.77 2.13 4.16
C LEU A 498 -16.56 1.70 2.92
N LEU A 499 -17.81 1.26 3.10
CA LEU A 499 -18.72 0.95 2.00
C LEU A 499 -19.05 2.19 1.18
N SER A 500 -19.11 3.37 1.81
CA SER A 500 -19.30 4.65 1.13
C SER A 500 -18.08 5.00 0.26
N LEU A 501 -16.86 4.72 0.72
CA LEU A 501 -15.64 4.88 -0.07
C LEU A 501 -15.59 3.88 -1.23
N GLU A 502 -15.99 2.62 -1.01
CA GLU A 502 -16.06 1.61 -2.06
C GLU A 502 -17.11 1.98 -3.13
N LEU A 503 -18.29 2.45 -2.70
CA LEU A 503 -19.34 2.97 -3.58
C LEU A 503 -18.83 4.14 -4.41
N LYS A 504 -18.15 5.11 -3.79
CA LYS A 504 -17.50 6.24 -4.48
C LYS A 504 -16.53 5.77 -5.55
N HIS A 505 -15.66 4.83 -5.22
CA HIS A 505 -14.66 4.30 -6.17
C HIS A 505 -15.32 3.62 -7.36
N LYS A 506 -16.34 2.79 -7.14
CA LYS A 506 -17.07 2.10 -8.22
C LYS A 506 -17.83 3.08 -9.11
N ILE A 507 -18.45 4.10 -8.54
CA ILE A 507 -19.11 5.18 -9.29
C ILE A 507 -18.10 5.94 -10.17
N HIS A 508 -16.98 6.36 -9.59
CA HIS A 508 -15.94 7.08 -10.34
C HIS A 508 -15.34 6.22 -11.47
N ALA A 509 -15.07 4.95 -11.21
CA ALA A 509 -14.52 4.03 -12.22
C ALA A 509 -15.47 3.83 -13.41
N GLU A 510 -16.78 3.82 -13.18
CA GLU A 510 -17.79 3.51 -14.20
C GLU A 510 -18.34 4.76 -14.90
N THR A 511 -18.46 5.88 -14.20
CA THR A 511 -19.06 7.11 -14.74
C THR A 511 -18.02 8.17 -15.11
N GLY A 512 -16.79 8.08 -14.57
CA GLY A 512 -15.78 9.14 -14.68
C GLY A 512 -16.07 10.37 -13.81
N VAL A 513 -17.18 10.40 -13.07
CA VAL A 513 -17.57 11.52 -12.21
C VAL A 513 -17.05 11.27 -10.79
N SER A 514 -16.29 12.23 -10.27
CA SER A 514 -15.87 12.22 -8.86
C SER A 514 -16.97 12.79 -7.98
N MET A 515 -17.40 12.02 -6.98
CA MET A 515 -18.29 12.51 -5.94
C MET A 515 -17.50 12.83 -4.67
N PRO A 516 -17.72 13.99 -4.05
CA PRO A 516 -17.10 14.30 -2.77
C PRO A 516 -17.71 13.39 -1.68
N LEU A 517 -16.85 12.93 -0.75
CA LEU A 517 -17.19 11.84 0.18
C LEU A 517 -18.21 12.29 1.24
N ASP A 518 -18.22 13.57 1.56
CA ASP A 518 -19.18 14.22 2.44
C ASP A 518 -20.62 14.08 1.92
N GLU A 519 -20.87 14.17 0.61
CA GLU A 519 -22.19 13.94 0.01
C GLU A 519 -22.72 12.52 0.30
N LEU A 520 -21.85 11.51 0.24
CA LEU A 520 -22.20 10.13 0.57
C LEU A 520 -22.40 9.91 2.07
N LEU A 521 -21.56 10.55 2.90
CA LEU A 521 -21.61 10.43 4.36
C LEU A 521 -22.79 11.18 5.00
N GLN A 522 -23.32 12.21 4.33
CA GLN A 522 -24.49 12.96 4.79
C GLN A 522 -25.82 12.19 4.64
N GLY A 523 -25.78 10.94 4.17
CA GLY A 523 -26.96 10.08 4.05
C GLY A 523 -27.76 10.32 2.77
N ALA A 524 -27.08 10.56 1.65
CA ALA A 524 -27.71 10.62 0.34
C ALA A 524 -28.52 9.34 0.04
N SER A 525 -29.64 9.48 -0.67
CA SER A 525 -30.40 8.36 -1.21
C SER A 525 -29.90 7.98 -2.61
N ILE A 526 -30.25 6.80 -3.11
CA ILE A 526 -29.85 6.36 -4.45
C ILE A 526 -30.44 7.28 -5.52
N SER A 527 -31.71 7.67 -5.37
CA SER A 527 -32.37 8.61 -6.28
C SER A 527 -31.65 9.96 -6.33
N HIS A 528 -31.19 10.45 -5.17
CA HIS A 528 -30.45 11.71 -5.10
C HIS A 528 -29.09 11.62 -5.81
N LEU A 529 -28.34 10.53 -5.55
CA LEU A 529 -27.04 10.31 -6.19
C LEU A 529 -27.18 10.13 -7.70
N SER A 530 -28.20 9.39 -8.15
CA SER A 530 -28.49 9.19 -9.57
C SER A 530 -28.76 10.52 -10.28
N HIS A 531 -29.59 11.38 -9.68
CA HIS A 531 -29.90 12.69 -10.24
C HIS A 531 -28.65 13.58 -10.36
N GLN A 532 -27.86 13.68 -9.29
CA GLN A 532 -26.64 14.49 -9.29
C GLN A 532 -25.61 13.98 -10.30
N LEU A 533 -25.47 12.66 -10.42
CA LEU A 533 -24.57 12.06 -11.41
C LEU A 533 -25.04 12.35 -12.84
N ALA A 534 -26.34 12.26 -13.11
CA ALA A 534 -26.91 12.61 -14.41
C ALA A 534 -26.67 14.10 -14.76
N GLU A 535 -26.93 15.02 -13.82
CA GLU A 535 -26.67 16.45 -14.01
C GLU A 535 -25.19 16.75 -14.29
N ARG A 536 -24.28 16.10 -13.56
CA ARG A 536 -22.83 16.24 -13.76
C ARG A 536 -22.35 15.65 -15.09
N LEU A 537 -23.05 14.65 -15.63
CA LEU A 537 -22.76 14.06 -16.95
C LEU A 537 -23.37 14.84 -18.12
N ASP A 538 -24.46 15.56 -17.90
CA ASP A 538 -25.15 16.35 -18.92
C ASP A 538 -24.62 17.79 -19.04
N GLY A 539 -23.97 18.29 -17.99
CA GLY A 539 -23.27 19.57 -18.00
C GLY A 539 -21.87 19.50 -18.61
N ASP A 540 -21.76 19.44 -19.94
CA ASP A 540 -20.45 19.33 -20.61
C ASP A 540 -19.75 20.71 -20.79
N GLY A 541 -18.47 20.82 -20.40
CA GLY A 541 -17.59 21.91 -20.88
C GLY A 541 -16.99 22.88 -19.85
N LYS A 542 -17.24 22.73 -18.55
CA LYS A 542 -16.26 23.14 -17.54
C LYS A 542 -15.91 21.91 -16.75
N ALA A 543 -14.81 21.27 -17.13
CA ALA A 543 -13.88 20.87 -16.09
C ALA A 543 -13.79 22.08 -15.16
N VAL A 544 -14.41 21.98 -13.98
CA VAL A 544 -13.78 22.59 -12.83
C VAL A 544 -12.45 21.86 -12.81
N VAL A 545 -11.46 22.45 -13.50
CA VAL A 545 -10.12 22.50 -12.97
C VAL A 545 -10.40 22.85 -11.53
N ALA A 546 -10.34 21.86 -10.66
CA ALA A 546 -10.18 22.14 -9.27
C ALA A 546 -8.91 23.00 -9.30
N GLU A 547 -9.09 24.33 -9.23
CA GLU A 547 -8.11 25.18 -8.61
C GLU A 547 -7.78 24.41 -7.36
N ASN A 548 -6.58 23.84 -7.38
CA ASN A 548 -5.92 23.15 -6.31
C ASN A 548 -6.50 23.68 -4.99
N PRO A 549 -7.47 23.00 -4.36
CA PRO A 549 -7.86 23.40 -3.03
C PRO A 549 -6.66 22.95 -2.23
N ASP A 550 -5.89 23.95 -1.84
CA ASP A 550 -4.69 23.87 -1.06
C ASP A 550 -4.53 22.50 -0.40
N TRP A 551 -3.50 21.79 -0.83
CA TRP A 551 -2.89 20.79 0.01
C TRP A 551 -2.58 21.48 1.35
N GLU A 552 -3.47 21.33 2.32
CA GLU A 552 -3.10 21.60 3.70
C GLU A 552 -2.08 20.53 4.09
N GLU A 553 -0.80 20.89 3.96
CA GLU A 553 0.30 20.29 4.70
C GLU A 553 -0.13 20.18 6.17
N GLY A 554 -0.54 18.99 6.64
CA GLY A 554 -0.91 18.89 8.05
C GLY A 554 -1.62 17.64 8.57
N GLU A 555 -2.02 16.68 7.75
CA GLU A 555 -2.65 15.46 8.25
C GLU A 555 -1.81 14.23 7.90
N LEU A 556 -0.84 13.97 8.78
CA LEU A 556 -0.09 12.71 8.93
C LEU A 556 -0.95 11.66 9.64
#